data_AF-A0AAW1KEL8-F1
#
_entry.id   AF-A0AAW1KEL8-F1
#
_cell.length_a   1.000
_cell.length_b   1.000
_cell.length_c   1.000
_cell.angle_alpha   90.00
_cell.angle_beta   90.00
_cell.angle_gamma   90.00
#
_symmetry.space_group_name_H-M   'P 1'
#
loop_
_entity.id
_entity.type
_entity.pdbx_description
1 polymer ?
#
loop_
_entity_poly.entity_id
_entity_poly.type
_entity_poly.pdbx_seq_one_letter_code
_entity_poly.pdbx_strand_id
1 'polypeptide(L)'
;MLQKLWMEKVAWDEVVPDSITHTWEKLKKELVNLNSINIMQKVTCSVFTRIKLHGFADVSESAFGACIYVRSIDCEGNVRVNLLCAKSKVAPVKSQTMPRLELYDAVTLSTLLEI
;
A
#
# COMPACT_ATOMS: atom_id res chain seq x y z
N MET A 1 3.28 1.66 13.94
CA MET A 1 4.05 2.46 14.90
C MET A 1 3.15 3.44 15.65
N LEU A 2 2.52 4.40 14.97
CA LEU A 2 1.60 5.36 15.62
C LEU A 2 0.44 4.69 16.37
N GLN A 3 -0.19 3.69 15.74
CA GLN A 3 -1.20 2.85 16.39
C GLN A 3 -0.68 2.18 17.67
N LYS A 4 0.58 1.72 17.70
CA LYS A 4 1.18 1.12 18.89
C LYS A 4 1.36 2.16 20.00
N LEU A 5 1.88 3.35 19.66
CA LEU A 5 2.02 4.46 20.61
C LEU A 5 0.68 4.82 21.27
N TRP A 6 -0.42 4.86 20.50
CA TRP A 6 -1.75 5.12 21.05
C TRP A 6 -2.26 4.00 21.97
N MET A 7 -1.88 2.75 21.70
CA MET A 7 -2.22 1.62 22.59
C MET A 7 -1.45 1.66 23.91
N GLU A 8 -0.23 2.20 23.92
CA GLU A 8 0.59 2.40 25.13
C GLU A 8 0.05 3.52 26.05
N LYS A 9 -0.93 4.32 25.60
CA LYS A 9 -1.59 5.40 26.36
C LYS A 9 -0.62 6.42 26.99
N VAL A 10 0.52 6.64 26.34
CA VAL A 10 1.53 7.62 26.76
C VAL A 10 0.94 9.03 26.71
N ALA A 11 1.11 9.80 27.78
CA ALA A 11 0.68 11.19 27.83
C ALA A 11 1.53 12.07 26.88
N TRP A 12 1.04 13.26 26.55
CA TRP A 12 1.71 14.13 25.57
C TRP A 12 3.05 14.68 26.08
N ASP A 13 3.24 14.74 27.40
CA ASP A 13 4.41 15.21 28.14
C ASP A 13 5.32 14.09 28.62
N GLU A 14 4.92 12.83 28.41
CA GLU A 14 5.70 11.66 28.80
C GLU A 14 6.71 11.26 27.72
N VAL A 15 7.82 10.69 28.16
CA VAL A 15 8.87 10.20 27.27
C VAL A 15 8.37 8.95 26.53
N VAL A 16 8.50 8.96 25.21
CA VAL A 16 8.13 7.82 24.36
C VAL A 16 9.03 6.62 24.64
N PRO A 17 8.48 5.39 24.75
CA PRO A 17 9.28 4.18 24.97
C PRO A 17 10.39 3.99 23.92
N ASP A 18 11.57 3.55 24.37
CA ASP A 18 12.76 3.40 23.54
C ASP A 18 12.53 2.52 22.30
N SER A 19 11.68 1.50 22.41
CA SER A 19 11.33 0.59 21.30
C SER A 19 10.64 1.33 20.14
N ILE A 20 9.76 2.29 20.44
CA ILE A 20 9.07 3.11 19.45
C ILE A 20 10.02 4.16 18.89
N THR A 21 10.81 4.80 19.76
CA THR A 21 11.82 5.79 19.36
C THR A 21 12.82 5.19 18.38
N HIS A 22 13.34 3.99 18.64
CA HIS A 22 14.25 3.29 17.73
C HIS A 22 13.59 2.99 16.38
N THR A 23 12.34 2.52 16.39
CA THR A 23 11.58 2.23 15.16
C THR A 23 11.36 3.50 14.34
N TRP A 24 11.04 4.62 14.99
CA TRP A 24 10.87 5.92 14.34
C TRP A 24 12.17 6.42 13.71
N GLU A 25 13.28 6.36 14.43
CA GLU A 25 14.59 6.76 13.92
C GLU A 25 15.01 5.93 12.70
N LYS A 26 14.74 4.62 12.73
CA LYS A 26 14.96 3.75 11.57
C LYS A 26 14.10 4.19 10.37
N LEU A 27 12.80 4.35 10.57
CA LEU A 27 11.86 4.76 9.51
C LEU A 27 12.25 6.12 8.92
N LYS A 28 12.63 7.08 9.75
CA LYS A 28 13.11 8.40 9.32
C LYS A 28 14.35 8.32 8.44
N LYS A 29 15.30 7.43 8.75
CA LYS A 29 16.48 7.18 7.90
C LYS A 29 16.09 6.56 6.57
N GLU A 30 15.18 5.58 6.58
CA GLU A 30 14.70 4.91 5.37
C GLU A 30 13.86 5.83 4.47
N LEU A 31 13.12 6.79 5.04
CA LEU A 31 12.35 7.77 4.28
C LEU A 31 13.22 8.60 3.32
N VAL A 32 14.49 8.84 3.65
CA VAL A 32 15.42 9.55 2.76
C VAL A 32 15.61 8.80 1.43
N ASN A 33 15.50 7.47 1.44
CA ASN A 33 15.60 6.64 0.24
C ASN A 33 14.44 6.89 -0.73
N LEU A 34 13.31 7.46 -0.28
CA LEU A 34 12.22 7.81 -1.20
C LEU A 34 12.63 8.90 -2.20
N ASN A 35 13.61 9.73 -1.87
CA ASN A 35 14.10 10.79 -2.76
C ASN A 35 14.80 10.25 -4.02
N SER A 36 15.26 8.99 -4.00
CA SER A 36 15.87 8.35 -5.17
C SER A 36 14.88 7.55 -6.02
N ILE A 37 13.61 7.44 -5.59
CA ILE A 37 12.59 6.72 -6.35
C ILE A 37 12.19 7.55 -7.56
N ASN A 38 12.42 6.98 -8.74
CA ASN A 38 11.91 7.51 -10.00
C ASN A 38 10.57 6.85 -10.32
N ILE A 39 9.50 7.63 -10.38
CA ILE A 39 8.16 7.17 -10.76
C ILE A 39 7.96 7.46 -12.25
N MET A 40 7.76 6.41 -13.05
CA MET A 40 7.38 6.57 -14.45
C MET A 40 6.01 7.26 -14.57
N GLN A 41 5.97 8.41 -15.22
CA GLN A 41 4.72 9.14 -15.48
C GLN A 41 3.82 8.44 -16.51
N LYS A 42 4.38 7.59 -17.39
CA LYS A 42 3.62 6.84 -18.40
C LYS A 42 3.39 5.39 -17.94
N VAL A 43 2.14 5.10 -17.58
CA VAL A 43 1.75 3.77 -17.10
C VAL A 43 1.59 2.78 -18.27
N THR A 44 1.23 3.24 -19.46
CA THR A 44 1.03 2.41 -20.68
C THR A 44 2.16 2.57 -21.71
N CYS A 45 2.15 1.71 -22.73
CA CYS A 45 2.87 1.95 -23.99
C CYS A 45 2.27 3.16 -24.74
N SER A 46 3.08 3.86 -25.54
CA SER A 46 2.63 5.05 -26.29
C SER A 46 1.51 4.73 -27.30
N VAL A 47 1.59 3.55 -27.93
CA VAL A 47 0.55 3.00 -28.80
C VAL A 47 0.29 1.59 -28.31
N PHE A 48 -0.95 1.30 -27.90
CA PHE A 48 -1.34 0.00 -27.38
C PHE A 48 -2.52 -0.57 -28.17
N THR A 49 -2.49 -1.87 -28.40
CA THR A 49 -3.57 -2.62 -29.05
C THR A 49 -4.53 -3.22 -28.02
N ARG A 50 -4.02 -3.51 -26.81
CA ARG A 50 -4.80 -4.10 -25.73
C ARG A 50 -4.32 -3.63 -24.38
N ILE A 51 -5.26 -3.33 -23.49
CA ILE A 51 -5.03 -3.03 -22.08
C ILE A 51 -5.78 -4.05 -21.22
N LYS A 52 -5.14 -4.45 -20.11
CA LYS A 52 -5.77 -5.20 -19.01
C LYS A 52 -5.43 -4.53 -17.69
N LEU A 53 -6.39 -4.50 -16.79
CA LEU A 53 -6.18 -4.14 -15.39
C LEU A 53 -6.06 -5.42 -14.56
N HIS A 54 -5.05 -5.48 -13.71
CA HIS A 54 -4.81 -6.58 -12.78
C HIS A 54 -4.85 -6.04 -11.36
N GLY A 55 -5.93 -6.39 -10.65
CA GLY A 55 -6.10 -6.05 -9.25
C GLY A 55 -5.52 -7.13 -8.34
N PHE A 56 -4.79 -6.71 -7.31
CA PHE A 56 -4.30 -7.57 -6.24
C PHE A 56 -4.74 -6.98 -4.90
N ALA A 57 -5.02 -7.86 -3.95
CA ALA A 57 -5.40 -7.54 -2.58
C ALA A 57 -4.58 -8.48 -1.69
N ASP A 58 -3.91 -7.92 -0.68
CA ASP A 58 -3.20 -8.68 0.34
C ASP A 58 -3.47 -8.14 1.76
N VAL A 59 -3.57 -9.06 2.70
CA VAL A 59 -4.02 -8.77 4.06
C VAL A 59 -3.22 -9.51 5.12
N SER A 60 -2.95 -8.81 6.21
CA SER A 60 -2.35 -9.32 7.44
C SER A 60 -3.15 -8.85 8.65
N GLU A 61 -2.83 -9.39 9.82
CA GLU A 61 -3.41 -8.93 11.10
C GLU A 61 -3.11 -7.45 11.41
N SER A 62 -2.07 -6.89 10.78
CA SER A 62 -1.60 -5.53 11.06
C SER A 62 -2.06 -4.47 10.05
N ALA A 63 -2.34 -4.89 8.82
CA ALA A 63 -2.68 -4.02 7.71
C ALA A 63 -3.25 -4.84 6.55
N PHE A 64 -4.03 -4.18 5.70
CA PHE A 64 -4.50 -4.70 4.43
C PHE A 64 -4.33 -3.66 3.34
N GLY A 65 -4.23 -4.10 2.09
CA GLY A 65 -4.10 -3.18 0.98
C GLY A 65 -4.31 -3.84 -0.37
N ALA A 66 -4.76 -3.00 -1.29
CA ALA A 66 -5.01 -3.39 -2.67
C ALA A 66 -4.25 -2.50 -3.64
N CYS A 67 -3.92 -3.06 -4.80
CA CYS A 67 -3.22 -2.36 -5.87
C CYS A 67 -3.70 -2.81 -7.25
N ILE A 68 -3.60 -1.91 -8.22
CA ILE A 68 -3.99 -2.16 -9.62
C ILE A 68 -2.76 -1.95 -10.49
N TYR A 69 -2.45 -2.95 -11.31
CA TYR A 69 -1.46 -2.85 -12.37
C TYR A 69 -2.14 -2.72 -13.73
N VAL A 70 -1.60 -1.86 -14.59
CA VAL A 70 -1.97 -1.81 -16.00
C VAL A 70 -0.99 -2.67 -16.78
N ARG A 71 -1.53 -3.60 -17.55
CA ARG A 71 -0.80 -4.38 -18.54
C ARG A 71 -1.21 -3.91 -19.94
N SER A 72 -0.32 -3.22 -20.64
CA SER A 72 -0.52 -2.82 -22.04
C SER A 72 0.31 -3.69 -22.99
N ILE A 73 -0.25 -3.99 -24.16
CA ILE A 73 0.42 -4.66 -25.27
C ILE A 73 0.47 -3.70 -26.45
N ASP A 74 1.62 -3.54 -27.11
CA ASP A 74 1.74 -2.75 -28.33
C ASP A 74 1.41 -3.55 -29.60
N CYS A 75 1.67 -2.99 -30.79
CA CYS A 75 1.43 -3.64 -32.07
C CYS A 75 2.46 -4.73 -32.42
N GLU A 76 3.65 -4.68 -31.81
CA GLU A 76 4.72 -5.67 -31.99
C GLU A 76 4.58 -6.84 -31.00
N GLY A 77 3.65 -6.72 -30.05
CA GLY A 77 3.40 -7.73 -29.02
C GLY A 77 4.20 -7.50 -27.74
N ASN A 78 4.94 -6.40 -27.61
CA ASN A 78 5.69 -6.09 -26.41
C ASN A 78 4.73 -5.76 -25.27
N VAL A 79 5.03 -6.31 -24.08
CA VAL A 79 4.19 -6.17 -22.89
C VAL A 79 4.86 -5.21 -21.92
N ARG A 80 4.10 -4.22 -21.46
CA ARG A 80 4.49 -3.34 -20.36
C ARG A 80 3.50 -3.50 -19.22
N VAL A 81 4.01 -3.67 -18.01
CA VAL A 81 3.22 -3.79 -16.78
C VAL A 81 3.72 -2.75 -15.79
N ASN A 82 2.85 -1.84 -15.36
CA ASN A 82 3.19 -0.80 -14.40
C ASN A 82 2.07 -0.67 -13.35
N LEU A 83 2.45 -0.27 -12.14
CA LEU A 83 1.49 0.05 -11.08
C LEU A 83 0.70 1.31 -11.48
N LEU A 84 -0.63 1.22 -11.45
CA LEU A 84 -1.54 2.34 -11.68
C LEU A 84 -1.77 3.12 -10.40
N CYS A 85 -2.23 2.40 -9.37
CA CYS A 85 -2.57 2.95 -8.07
C CYS A 85 -2.54 1.83 -7.02
N ALA A 86 -2.41 2.24 -5.77
CA ALA A 86 -2.48 1.35 -4.61
C ALA A 86 -3.10 2.08 -3.44
N LYS A 87 -3.75 1.32 -2.55
CA LYS A 87 -4.35 1.82 -1.31
C LYS A 87 -4.09 0.81 -0.22
N SER A 88 -3.51 1.27 0.88
CA SER A 88 -3.30 0.47 2.08
C SER A 88 -3.99 1.11 3.27
N LYS A 89 -4.36 0.29 4.25
CA LYS A 89 -4.98 0.70 5.52
C LYS A 89 -4.39 -0.12 6.65
N VAL A 90 -4.24 0.51 7.81
CA VAL A 90 -3.87 -0.18 9.05
C VAL A 90 -5.10 -0.97 9.53
N ALA A 91 -4.89 -2.22 9.96
CA ALA A 91 -5.97 -3.04 10.48
C ALA A 91 -6.56 -2.41 11.77
N PRO A 92 -7.86 -2.56 12.03
CA PRO A 92 -8.46 -2.06 13.26
C PRO A 92 -7.77 -2.61 14.51
N VAL A 93 -7.62 -1.77 15.54
CA VAL A 93 -7.05 -2.20 16.84
C VAL A 93 -7.86 -3.33 17.47
N LYS A 94 -9.19 -3.26 17.32
CA LYS A 94 -10.07 -4.35 17.73
C LYS A 94 -9.91 -5.51 16.75
N SER A 95 -9.35 -6.61 17.25
CA SER A 95 -9.14 -7.83 16.47
C SER A 95 -10.37 -8.18 15.65
N GLN A 96 -10.14 -8.40 14.36
CA GLN A 96 -11.12 -8.90 13.42
C GLN A 96 -10.69 -10.30 13.00
N THR A 97 -11.65 -11.14 12.61
CA THR A 97 -11.32 -12.45 12.05
C THR A 97 -10.65 -12.28 10.69
N MET A 98 -9.74 -13.19 10.33
CA MET A 98 -9.05 -13.16 9.04
C MET A 98 -10.02 -13.07 7.85
N PRO A 99 -11.13 -13.85 7.78
CA PRO A 99 -12.08 -13.74 6.68
C PRO A 99 -12.75 -12.36 6.56
N ARG A 100 -12.92 -11.62 7.68
CA ARG A 100 -13.46 -10.26 7.63
C ARG A 100 -12.44 -9.28 7.07
N LEU A 101 -11.17 -9.45 7.42
CA LEU A 101 -10.08 -8.62 6.90
C LEU A 101 -9.88 -8.88 5.39
N GLU A 102 -9.92 -10.13 4.94
CA GLU A 102 -9.94 -10.50 3.52
C GLU A 102 -11.10 -9.84 2.77
N LEU A 103 -12.30 -9.83 3.37
CA LEU A 103 -13.45 -9.13 2.79
C LEU A 103 -13.22 -7.62 2.68
N TYR A 104 -12.69 -6.97 3.71
CA TYR A 104 -12.39 -5.53 3.66
C TYR A 104 -11.36 -5.18 2.59
N ASP A 105 -10.40 -6.07 2.38
CA ASP A 105 -9.37 -5.88 1.38
C ASP A 105 -9.92 -6.06 -0.05
N ALA A 106 -10.77 -7.08 -0.25
CA ALA A 106 -11.51 -7.27 -1.50
C ALA A 106 -12.40 -6.05 -1.84
N VAL A 107 -13.10 -5.50 -0.84
CA VAL A 107 -13.89 -4.26 -1.00
C VAL A 107 -13.00 -3.06 -1.30
N THR A 108 -11.80 -3.01 -0.72
CA THR A 108 -10.84 -1.93 -1.01
C THR A 108 -10.36 -2.02 -2.46
N LEU A 109 -10.11 -3.22 -2.97
CA LEU A 109 -9.77 -3.44 -4.38
C LEU A 109 -10.93 -3.09 -5.31
N SER A 110 -12.16 -3.50 -5.00
CA SER A 110 -13.32 -3.17 -5.83
C SER A 110 -13.53 -1.66 -5.92
N THR A 111 -13.44 -0.96 -4.79
CA THR A 111 -13.56 0.51 -4.74
C THR A 111 -12.44 1.20 -5.51
N LEU A 112 -11.22 0.62 -5.52
CA LEU A 112 -10.10 1.13 -6.32
C LEU A 112 -10.31 0.95 -7.83
N LEU A 113 -11.09 -0.06 -8.25
CA LEU A 113 -11.39 -0.32 -9.66
C LEU A 113 -12.53 0.59 -10.18
N GLU A 114 -13.31 1.21 -9.31
CA GLU A 114 -14.43 2.11 -9.64
C GLU A 114 -13.99 3.58 -9.90
N ILE A 115 -12.69 3.85 -9.96
CA ILE A 115 -12.13 5.19 -10.26
C ILE A 115 -12.42 5.63 -11.70
#